data_AF-A0A928PZV3-F1
#
_entry.id   AF-A0A928PZV3-F1
#
_cell.length_a   1.000
_cell.length_b   1.000
_cell.length_c   1.000
_cell.angle_alpha   90.00
_cell.angle_beta   90.00
_cell.angle_gamma   90.00
#
_symmetry.space_group_name_H-M   'P 1'
#
loop_
_entity.id
_entity.type
_entity.pdbx_description
1 polymer ?
#
loop_
_entity_poly.entity_id
_entity_poly.type
_entity_poly.pdbx_seq_one_letter_code
_entity_poly.pdbx_strand_id
1 'polypeptide(L)'
;MKKDKKIRPRITKGLVDICNEYAVDYALAEQYINNHKLTPQEVTYAAICLVQLNQDEYQYAHWDDIVDENYIYKTDNFDKTFELFFKHGLMPNELFPGETYSENLIDEIRAIFNGTVSAELLKMIYEHGGDPNLEIDGEKFFENLDSDIVSDIDLGYYFEDYYKPNFDSLFAIWLVSMSYGGVMSGGRTPVKLENGYTVSDFRDFKRFTHKLEETLHDWYLHIIDRENGLVAGIV
;
A
#
# COMPACT_ATOMS: atom_id res chain seq x y z
N MET A 1 7.60 29.68 10.03
CA MET A 1 8.58 30.13 9.00
C MET A 1 9.18 28.91 8.31
N LYS A 2 8.57 28.43 7.23
CA LYS A 2 9.23 27.72 6.11
C LYS A 2 8.46 28.14 4.87
N LYS A 3 9.18 28.57 3.83
CA LYS A 3 8.61 29.06 2.58
C LYS A 3 7.83 27.91 1.93
N ASP A 4 6.55 28.12 1.64
CA ASP A 4 5.78 27.29 0.71
C ASP A 4 6.52 27.26 -0.62
N LYS A 5 7.35 26.24 -0.83
CA LYS A 5 7.82 25.91 -2.17
C LYS A 5 6.65 25.22 -2.84
N LYS A 6 5.83 26.02 -3.50
CA LYS A 6 4.71 25.58 -4.32
C LYS A 6 5.20 24.49 -5.27
N ILE A 7 4.63 23.30 -5.15
CA ILE A 7 4.82 22.19 -6.09
C ILE A 7 4.60 22.74 -7.50
N ARG A 8 5.47 22.37 -8.45
CA ARG A 8 5.36 22.80 -9.85
C ARG A 8 4.59 21.72 -10.63
N PRO A 9 3.24 21.82 -10.80
CA PRO A 9 2.44 20.67 -11.23
C PRO A 9 2.78 20.21 -12.64
N ARG A 10 3.14 21.14 -13.54
CA ARG A 10 3.60 20.81 -14.90
C ARG A 10 4.91 20.02 -14.93
N ILE A 11 5.79 20.25 -13.96
CA ILE A 11 7.10 19.58 -13.90
C ILE A 11 6.92 18.21 -13.25
N THR A 12 6.16 18.11 -12.16
CA THR A 12 5.80 16.82 -11.57
C THR A 12 5.11 15.93 -12.60
N LYS A 13 4.14 16.47 -13.36
CA LYS A 13 3.46 15.74 -14.42
C LYS A 13 4.42 15.15 -15.45
N GLY A 14 5.44 15.89 -15.88
CA GLY A 14 6.41 15.37 -16.84
C GLY A 14 7.20 14.15 -16.33
N LEU A 15 7.54 14.12 -15.04
CA LEU A 15 8.16 12.93 -14.43
C LEU A 15 7.17 11.76 -14.35
N VAL A 16 5.93 12.04 -13.95
CA VAL A 16 4.85 11.03 -13.89
C VAL A 16 4.62 10.43 -15.26
N ASP A 17 4.50 11.24 -16.31
CA ASP A 17 4.29 10.79 -17.69
C ASP A 17 5.42 9.84 -18.14
N ILE A 18 6.69 10.13 -17.81
CA ILE A 18 7.83 9.25 -18.12
C ILE A 18 7.74 7.92 -17.35
N CYS A 19 7.37 7.97 -16.07
CA CYS A 19 7.32 6.80 -15.18
C CYS A 19 6.03 5.97 -15.34
N ASN A 20 5.02 6.50 -16.03
CA ASN A 20 3.73 5.86 -16.28
C ASN A 20 3.67 5.11 -17.63
N GLU A 21 4.84 4.74 -18.17
CA GLU A 21 4.98 3.95 -19.39
C GLU A 21 5.16 2.46 -19.05
N TYR A 22 4.72 1.57 -19.94
CA TYR A 22 4.92 0.12 -19.75
C TYR A 22 6.41 -0.27 -19.72
N ALA A 23 7.24 0.44 -20.49
CA ALA A 23 8.69 0.30 -20.50
C ALA A 23 9.32 1.65 -20.11
N VAL A 24 9.50 1.85 -18.80
CA VAL A 24 10.01 3.10 -18.25
C VAL A 24 11.48 3.34 -18.67
N ASP A 25 11.75 4.50 -19.27
CA ASP A 25 13.11 4.96 -19.52
C ASP A 25 13.67 5.63 -18.25
N TYR A 26 14.29 4.83 -17.38
CA TYR A 26 14.87 5.32 -16.12
C TYR A 26 16.02 6.31 -16.32
N ALA A 27 16.75 6.23 -17.43
CA ALA A 27 17.80 7.19 -17.74
C ALA A 27 17.20 8.55 -18.08
N LEU A 28 16.09 8.57 -18.83
CA LEU A 28 15.32 9.79 -19.10
C LEU A 28 14.68 10.34 -17.82
N ALA A 29 14.09 9.49 -16.98
CA ALA A 29 13.50 9.90 -15.70
C ALA A 29 14.54 10.57 -14.78
N GLU A 30 15.72 9.95 -14.63
CA GLU A 30 16.82 10.51 -13.84
C GLU A 30 17.34 11.84 -14.44
N GLN A 31 17.52 11.90 -15.77
CA GLN A 31 17.87 13.16 -16.44
C GLN A 31 16.81 14.24 -16.22
N TYR A 32 15.53 13.88 -16.25
CA TYR A 32 14.42 14.81 -16.04
C TYR A 32 14.46 15.41 -14.63
N ILE A 33 14.62 14.57 -13.61
CA ILE A 33 14.76 14.98 -12.20
C ILE A 33 15.92 15.97 -12.04
N ASN A 34 17.08 15.62 -12.60
CA ASN A 34 18.31 16.42 -12.49
C ASN A 34 18.22 17.75 -13.25
N ASN A 35 17.71 17.75 -14.48
CA ASN A 35 17.61 18.95 -15.32
C ASN A 35 16.62 19.98 -14.76
N HIS A 36 15.50 19.50 -14.20
CA HIS A 36 14.47 20.36 -13.62
C HIS A 36 14.69 20.65 -12.13
N LYS A 37 15.71 20.03 -11.53
CA LYS A 37 16.08 20.14 -10.10
C LYS A 37 14.88 19.90 -9.21
N LEU A 38 14.23 18.75 -9.39
CA LEU A 38 13.07 18.39 -8.56
C LEU A 38 13.50 18.30 -7.10
N THR A 39 12.66 18.84 -6.24
CA THR A 39 12.83 18.75 -4.79
C THR A 39 12.30 17.41 -4.27
N PRO A 40 12.76 16.94 -3.09
CA PRO A 40 12.13 15.84 -2.35
C PRO A 40 10.60 15.87 -2.33
N GLN A 41 10.01 17.03 -2.07
CA GLN A 41 8.55 17.23 -2.09
C GLN A 41 7.95 16.94 -3.47
N GLU A 42 8.57 17.44 -4.55
CA GLU A 42 8.07 17.23 -5.91
C GLU A 42 8.23 15.78 -6.38
N VAL A 43 9.29 15.10 -5.95
CA VAL A 43 9.48 13.66 -6.19
C VAL A 43 8.43 12.85 -5.43
N THR A 44 8.17 13.19 -4.17
CA THR A 44 7.13 12.53 -3.35
C THR A 44 5.74 12.75 -3.95
N TYR A 45 5.43 13.98 -4.37
CA TYR A 45 4.15 14.27 -5.03
C TYR A 45 4.02 13.55 -6.37
N ALA A 46 5.11 13.38 -7.13
CA ALA A 46 5.10 12.56 -8.34
C ALA A 46 4.79 11.08 -8.03
N ALA A 47 5.30 10.55 -6.92
CA ALA A 47 5.00 9.20 -6.46
C ALA A 47 3.51 9.02 -6.11
N ILE A 48 2.94 9.97 -5.36
CA ILE A 48 1.50 10.01 -5.04
C ILE A 48 0.67 9.99 -6.33
N CYS A 49 0.94 10.91 -7.27
CA CYS A 49 0.22 10.96 -8.53
C CYS A 49 0.38 9.68 -9.36
N LEU A 50 1.56 9.05 -9.34
CA LEU A 50 1.80 7.81 -10.08
C LEU A 50 0.99 6.64 -9.50
N VAL A 51 0.88 6.55 -8.17
CA VAL A 51 0.05 5.54 -7.50
C VAL A 51 -1.42 5.76 -7.85
N GLN A 52 -1.94 6.97 -7.66
CA GLN A 52 -3.32 7.33 -7.98
C GLN A 52 -3.72 6.98 -9.42
N LEU A 53 -2.81 7.19 -10.39
CA LEU A 53 -3.06 6.87 -11.79
C LEU A 53 -3.19 5.37 -12.10
N ASN A 54 -2.64 4.51 -11.26
CA ASN A 54 -2.52 3.08 -11.53
C ASN A 54 -3.16 2.18 -10.45
N GLN A 55 -3.79 2.76 -9.42
CA GLN A 55 -4.38 2.00 -8.31
C GLN A 55 -5.47 1.02 -8.76
N ASP A 56 -6.21 1.36 -9.81
CA ASP A 56 -7.32 0.56 -10.35
C ASP A 56 -6.91 -0.33 -11.54
N GLU A 57 -5.63 -0.33 -11.94
CA GLU A 57 -5.15 -1.04 -13.14
C GLU A 57 -5.51 -2.53 -13.13
N TYR A 58 -5.30 -3.19 -11.98
CA TYR A 58 -5.65 -4.59 -11.78
C TYR A 58 -7.16 -4.83 -11.71
N GLN A 59 -7.91 -3.90 -11.11
CA GLN A 59 -9.36 -4.01 -11.02
C GLN A 59 -10.00 -3.93 -12.42
N TYR A 60 -9.55 -3.00 -13.26
CA TYR A 60 -10.01 -2.90 -14.65
C TYR A 60 -9.63 -4.12 -15.47
N ALA A 61 -8.39 -4.61 -15.36
CA ALA A 61 -7.99 -5.83 -16.06
C ALA A 61 -8.84 -7.04 -15.65
N HIS A 62 -9.19 -7.15 -14.36
CA HIS A 62 -10.07 -8.19 -13.84
C HIS A 62 -11.52 -8.04 -14.34
N TRP A 63 -12.08 -6.82 -14.38
CA TRP A 63 -13.44 -6.60 -14.88
C TRP A 63 -13.60 -6.78 -16.38
N ASP A 64 -12.55 -6.51 -17.15
CA ASP A 64 -12.57 -6.65 -18.60
C ASP A 64 -12.20 -8.06 -19.08
N ASP A 65 -11.98 -9.02 -18.16
CA ASP A 65 -11.49 -10.38 -18.44
C ASP A 65 -10.16 -10.40 -19.25
N ILE A 66 -9.31 -9.40 -19.03
CA ILE A 66 -8.01 -9.22 -19.75
C ILE A 66 -6.85 -9.84 -18.96
N VAL A 67 -7.11 -10.45 -17.79
CA VAL A 67 -6.09 -11.08 -16.95
C VAL A 67 -5.55 -12.36 -17.59
N ASP A 68 -4.52 -12.18 -18.42
CA ASP A 68 -3.64 -13.21 -18.97
C ASP A 68 -2.29 -13.11 -18.23
N GLU A 69 -1.61 -14.24 -18.01
CA GLU A 69 -0.28 -14.32 -17.40
C GLU A 69 0.81 -13.47 -18.11
N ASN A 70 0.54 -12.99 -19.31
CA ASN A 70 1.40 -12.14 -20.14
C ASN A 70 0.99 -10.66 -20.13
N TYR A 71 -0.09 -10.28 -19.42
CA TYR A 71 -0.47 -8.88 -19.30
C TYR A 71 0.59 -8.14 -18.47
N ILE A 72 1.13 -7.06 -19.04
CA ILE A 72 2.14 -6.23 -18.38
C ILE A 72 1.42 -5.07 -17.72
N TYR A 73 1.54 -4.99 -16.40
CA TYR A 73 0.99 -3.88 -15.64
C TYR A 73 2.05 -2.79 -15.48
N LYS A 74 1.66 -1.53 -15.54
CA LYS A 74 2.58 -0.40 -15.27
C LYS A 74 3.09 -0.45 -13.84
N THR A 75 2.24 -0.92 -12.93
CA THR A 75 2.60 -1.20 -11.54
C THR A 75 3.74 -2.22 -11.38
N ASP A 76 4.02 -3.06 -12.38
CA ASP A 76 5.19 -3.98 -12.36
C ASP A 76 6.53 -3.23 -12.32
N ASN A 77 6.54 -1.95 -12.72
CA ASN A 77 7.73 -1.09 -12.69
C ASN A 77 7.87 -0.30 -11.37
N PHE A 78 6.96 -0.48 -10.40
CA PHE A 78 6.95 0.32 -9.17
C PHE A 78 8.20 0.12 -8.32
N ASP A 79 8.76 -1.10 -8.25
CA ASP A 79 9.99 -1.39 -7.51
C ASP A 79 11.14 -0.43 -7.90
N LYS A 80 11.54 -0.43 -9.17
CA LYS A 80 12.64 0.39 -9.71
C LYS A 80 12.29 1.87 -9.75
N THR A 81 11.01 2.19 -9.99
CA THR A 81 10.55 3.58 -10.00
C THR A 81 10.67 4.20 -8.60
N PHE A 82 10.26 3.47 -7.57
CA PHE A 82 10.38 3.94 -6.19
C PHE A 82 11.82 3.90 -5.69
N GLU A 83 12.65 2.96 -6.10
CA GLU A 83 14.11 3.02 -5.86
C GLU A 83 14.71 4.32 -6.41
N LEU A 84 14.34 4.71 -7.64
CA LEU A 84 14.75 6.00 -8.22
C LEU A 84 14.24 7.18 -7.40
N PHE A 85 12.97 7.15 -6.99
CA PHE A 85 12.40 8.24 -6.18
C PHE A 85 13.07 8.35 -4.81
N PHE A 86 13.37 7.24 -4.13
CA PHE A 86 14.13 7.24 -2.88
C PHE A 86 15.54 7.78 -3.06
N LYS A 87 16.24 7.39 -4.14
CA LYS A 87 17.55 7.96 -4.51
C LYS A 87 17.50 9.50 -4.63
N HIS A 88 16.35 10.04 -5.03
CA HIS A 88 16.12 11.48 -5.17
C HIS A 88 15.36 12.12 -4.00
N GLY A 89 15.25 11.42 -2.87
CA GLY A 89 14.77 11.96 -1.61
C GLY A 89 13.26 11.93 -1.44
N LEU A 90 12.56 10.94 -2.00
CA LEU A 90 11.16 10.65 -1.63
C LEU A 90 11.01 10.64 -0.10
N MET A 91 9.95 11.29 0.39
CA MET A 91 9.66 11.48 1.81
C MET A 91 8.36 10.76 2.15
N PRO A 92 8.41 9.56 2.74
CA PRO A 92 7.23 8.70 2.85
C PRO A 92 6.14 9.25 3.78
N ASN A 93 6.51 10.09 4.75
CA ASN A 93 5.60 10.65 5.75
C ASN A 93 5.11 12.07 5.42
N GLU A 94 5.43 12.60 4.23
CA GLU A 94 5.03 13.96 3.86
C GLU A 94 3.52 14.00 3.56
N LEU A 95 2.84 14.99 4.13
CA LEU A 95 1.42 15.26 3.86
C LEU A 95 1.30 16.43 2.87
N PHE A 96 0.45 16.24 1.86
CA PHE A 96 0.13 17.25 0.87
C PHE A 96 -1.30 17.75 1.04
N PRO A 97 -1.58 19.03 0.81
CA PRO A 97 -2.96 19.52 0.86
C PRO A 97 -3.76 18.98 -0.33
N GLY A 98 -4.81 18.22 -0.06
CA GLY A 98 -5.81 17.81 -1.07
C GLY A 98 -7.08 18.65 -1.01
N GLU A 99 -8.05 18.34 -1.88
CA GLU A 99 -9.30 19.10 -1.99
C GLU A 99 -10.24 18.90 -0.79
N THR A 100 -10.27 17.68 -0.25
CA THR A 100 -11.14 17.29 0.87
C THR A 100 -10.33 16.82 2.08
N TYR A 101 -9.29 16.02 1.82
CA TYR A 101 -8.40 15.42 2.82
C TYR A 101 -6.94 15.63 2.40
N SER A 102 -6.02 15.50 3.34
CA SER A 102 -4.58 15.52 3.06
C SER A 102 -4.19 14.28 2.25
N GLU A 103 -3.37 14.46 1.21
CA GLU A 103 -2.83 13.37 0.40
C GLU A 103 -1.51 12.87 1.01
N ASN A 104 -1.36 11.55 1.11
CA ASN A 104 -0.13 10.91 1.55
C ASN A 104 0.10 9.58 0.82
N LEU A 105 1.35 9.33 0.46
CA LEU A 105 1.76 8.15 -0.29
C LEU A 105 1.36 6.81 0.36
N ILE A 106 1.48 6.68 1.70
CA ILE A 106 1.15 5.42 2.40
C ILE A 106 -0.35 5.11 2.25
N ASP A 107 -1.21 6.13 2.37
CA ASP A 107 -2.65 5.97 2.22
C ASP A 107 -3.06 5.72 0.76
N GLU A 108 -2.40 6.38 -0.21
CA GLU A 108 -2.64 6.09 -1.63
C GLU A 108 -2.25 4.65 -2.01
N ILE A 109 -1.16 4.10 -1.42
CA ILE A 109 -0.75 2.72 -1.70
C ILE A 109 -1.80 1.72 -1.19
N ARG A 110 -2.51 2.03 -0.09
CA ARG A 110 -3.63 1.21 0.41
C ARG A 110 -4.75 1.05 -0.63
N ALA A 111 -4.92 2.02 -1.53
CA ALA A 111 -5.96 1.98 -2.56
C ALA A 111 -5.58 1.13 -3.80
N ILE A 112 -4.34 0.63 -3.91
CA ILE A 112 -3.94 -0.22 -5.04
C ILE A 112 -4.64 -1.58 -4.95
N PHE A 113 -5.45 -1.92 -5.97
CA PHE A 113 -6.19 -3.18 -6.11
C PHE A 113 -5.30 -4.38 -6.51
N ASN A 114 -4.11 -4.48 -5.90
CA ASN A 114 -3.24 -5.65 -5.95
C ASN A 114 -2.42 -5.77 -4.67
N GLY A 115 -2.80 -6.72 -3.82
CA GLY A 115 -2.17 -6.98 -2.53
C GLY A 115 -0.68 -7.27 -2.58
N THR A 116 -0.17 -7.88 -3.65
CA THR A 116 1.25 -8.14 -3.76
C THR A 116 2.02 -6.86 -4.06
N VAL A 117 1.56 -6.07 -5.04
CA VAL A 117 2.20 -4.80 -5.40
C VAL A 117 2.12 -3.81 -4.24
N SER A 118 0.94 -3.64 -3.64
CA SER A 118 0.73 -2.68 -2.55
C SER A 118 1.52 -3.04 -1.31
N ALA A 119 1.55 -4.32 -0.91
CA ALA A 119 2.30 -4.76 0.27
C ALA A 119 3.82 -4.72 0.08
N GLU A 120 4.35 -5.10 -1.10
CA GLU A 120 5.79 -4.95 -1.39
C GLU A 120 6.20 -3.48 -1.46
N LEU A 121 5.35 -2.63 -2.04
CA LEU A 121 5.62 -1.20 -2.09
C LEU A 121 5.60 -0.59 -0.68
N LEU A 122 4.58 -0.88 0.14
CA LEU A 122 4.53 -0.42 1.54
C LEU A 122 5.72 -0.92 2.36
N LYS A 123 6.12 -2.18 2.17
CA LYS A 123 7.33 -2.73 2.78
C LYS A 123 8.55 -1.89 2.42
N MET A 124 8.74 -1.56 1.14
CA MET A 124 9.81 -0.67 0.68
C MET A 124 9.69 0.73 1.31
N ILE A 125 8.48 1.27 1.43
CA ILE A 125 8.21 2.55 2.09
C ILE A 125 8.67 2.52 3.55
N TYR A 126 8.29 1.49 4.31
CA TYR A 126 8.67 1.35 5.71
C TYR A 126 10.17 1.12 5.90
N GLU A 127 10.82 0.36 5.01
CA GLU A 127 12.28 0.20 5.02
C GLU A 127 13.04 1.51 4.82
N HIS A 128 12.41 2.49 4.18
CA HIS A 128 12.94 3.85 4.00
C HIS A 128 12.41 4.86 5.02
N GLY A 129 11.83 4.39 6.13
CA GLY A 129 11.41 5.24 7.25
C GLY A 129 9.97 5.75 7.18
N GLY A 130 9.12 5.14 6.36
CA GLY A 130 7.68 5.32 6.44
C GLY A 130 7.14 4.92 7.82
N ASP A 131 6.17 5.66 8.34
CA ASP A 131 5.53 5.39 9.62
C ASP A 131 4.22 4.61 9.40
N PRO A 132 4.11 3.34 9.83
CA PRO A 132 2.85 2.60 9.72
C PRO A 132 1.73 3.19 10.59
N ASN A 133 2.06 4.07 11.54
CA ASN A 133 1.08 4.77 12.38
C ASN A 133 0.98 6.27 12.03
N LEU A 134 1.34 6.65 10.80
CA LEU A 134 1.23 8.03 10.32
C LEU A 134 -0.17 8.58 10.60
N GLU A 135 -0.22 9.77 11.20
CA GLU A 135 -1.48 10.48 11.45
C GLU A 135 -1.83 11.36 10.24
N ILE A 136 -2.98 11.09 9.63
CA ILE A 136 -3.52 11.79 8.46
C ILE A 136 -4.88 12.34 8.88
N ASP A 137 -5.01 13.68 8.87
CA ASP A 137 -6.23 14.39 9.27
C ASP A 137 -6.81 13.99 10.64
N GLY A 138 -5.94 13.59 11.57
CA GLY A 138 -6.30 13.20 12.95
C GLY A 138 -6.59 11.72 13.14
N GLU A 139 -6.45 10.90 12.09
CA GLU A 139 -6.63 9.45 12.15
C GLU A 139 -5.31 8.74 11.84
N LYS A 140 -5.03 7.62 12.52
CA LYS A 140 -3.83 6.83 12.27
C LYS A 140 -4.06 5.86 11.13
N PHE A 141 -3.14 5.83 10.17
CA PHE A 141 -3.21 4.92 9.03
C PHE A 141 -3.51 3.46 9.43
N PHE A 142 -2.75 2.90 10.38
CA PHE A 142 -2.96 1.51 10.80
C PHE A 142 -4.35 1.24 11.41
N GLU A 143 -4.90 2.20 12.16
CA GLU A 143 -6.24 2.05 12.76
C GLU A 143 -7.33 2.09 11.70
N ASN A 144 -7.19 2.96 10.70
CA ASN A 144 -8.10 3.01 9.56
C ASN A 144 -8.03 1.73 8.74
N LEU A 145 -6.82 1.21 8.51
CA LEU A 145 -6.63 -0.07 7.84
C LEU A 145 -7.24 -1.26 8.60
N ASP A 146 -7.08 -1.30 9.93
CA ASP A 146 -7.73 -2.33 10.77
C ASP A 146 -9.26 -2.23 10.70
N SER A 147 -9.80 -1.01 10.73
CA SER A 147 -11.23 -0.76 10.61
C SER A 147 -11.78 -1.22 9.25
N ASP A 148 -11.02 -1.05 8.16
CA ASP A 148 -11.42 -1.56 6.84
C ASP A 148 -11.52 -3.08 6.84
N ILE A 149 -10.54 -3.78 7.40
CA ILE A 149 -10.54 -5.24 7.50
C ILE A 149 -11.79 -5.73 8.24
N VAL A 150 -12.09 -5.10 9.40
CA VAL A 150 -13.28 -5.42 10.20
C VAL A 150 -14.57 -5.14 9.42
N SER A 151 -14.66 -3.97 8.76
CA SER A 151 -15.83 -3.59 7.97
C SER A 151 -16.06 -4.55 6.79
N ASP A 152 -15.01 -4.94 6.06
CA ASP A 152 -15.12 -5.88 4.94
C ASP A 152 -15.57 -7.27 5.41
N ILE A 153 -15.13 -7.73 6.60
CA ILE A 153 -15.62 -8.97 7.21
C ILE A 153 -17.10 -8.86 7.59
N ASP A 154 -17.50 -7.78 8.27
CA ASP A 154 -18.88 -7.56 8.71
C ASP A 154 -19.86 -7.46 7.51
N LEU A 155 -19.38 -6.92 6.39
CA LEU A 155 -20.15 -6.86 5.14
C LEU A 155 -20.16 -8.19 4.37
N GLY A 156 -19.17 -9.07 4.60
CA GLY A 156 -18.79 -10.24 3.79
C GLY A 156 -19.84 -11.34 3.55
N TYR A 157 -21.04 -11.26 4.13
CA TYR A 157 -22.11 -12.26 3.95
C TYR A 157 -22.80 -12.23 2.56
N TYR A 158 -22.41 -11.31 1.64
CA TYR A 158 -23.05 -11.17 0.31
C TYR A 158 -22.09 -11.12 -0.91
N PHE A 159 -20.81 -11.46 -0.77
CA PHE A 159 -19.77 -10.86 -1.65
C PHE A 159 -18.66 -11.78 -2.21
N GLU A 160 -18.91 -13.06 -2.46
CA GLU A 160 -17.84 -14.04 -2.75
C GLU A 160 -16.93 -13.70 -3.97
N ASP A 161 -17.43 -13.06 -5.03
CA ASP A 161 -16.63 -12.86 -6.26
C ASP A 161 -16.11 -11.42 -6.49
N TYR A 162 -16.82 -10.39 -6.03
CA TYR A 162 -16.50 -8.99 -6.42
C TYR A 162 -15.54 -8.28 -5.45
N TYR A 163 -15.62 -8.57 -4.15
CA TYR A 163 -14.85 -7.86 -3.12
C TYR A 163 -13.69 -8.67 -2.54
N LYS A 164 -13.62 -9.97 -2.82
CA LYS A 164 -12.53 -10.83 -2.36
C LYS A 164 -11.12 -10.30 -2.75
N PRO A 165 -10.89 -9.81 -3.98
CA PRO A 165 -9.59 -9.23 -4.34
C PRO A 165 -9.22 -7.99 -3.52
N ASN A 166 -10.22 -7.18 -3.12
CA ASN A 166 -10.00 -6.02 -2.25
C ASN A 166 -9.56 -6.46 -0.86
N PHE A 167 -10.30 -7.41 -0.25
CA PHE A 167 -9.96 -7.93 1.06
C PHE A 167 -8.57 -8.58 1.09
N ASP A 168 -8.25 -9.41 0.08
CA ASP A 168 -6.92 -10.04 -0.02
C ASP A 168 -5.81 -8.98 -0.14
N SER A 169 -6.10 -7.83 -0.75
CA SER A 169 -5.16 -6.71 -0.85
C SER A 169 -4.97 -5.98 0.47
N LEU A 170 -6.07 -5.62 1.14
CA LEU A 170 -6.06 -5.01 2.47
C LEU A 170 -5.37 -5.91 3.51
N PHE A 171 -5.63 -7.22 3.45
CA PHE A 171 -5.03 -8.20 4.34
C PHE A 171 -3.50 -8.22 4.22
N ALA A 172 -2.97 -8.22 3.00
CA ALA A 172 -1.53 -8.22 2.76
C ALA A 172 -0.85 -6.96 3.33
N ILE A 173 -1.42 -5.78 3.08
CA ILE A 173 -0.88 -4.51 3.61
C ILE A 173 -1.02 -4.42 5.14
N TRP A 174 -2.07 -5.01 5.72
CA TRP A 174 -2.28 -5.04 7.17
C TRP A 174 -1.24 -5.93 7.87
N LEU A 175 -0.94 -7.11 7.30
CA LEU A 175 0.16 -7.96 7.74
C LEU A 175 1.52 -7.24 7.70
N VAL A 176 1.84 -6.61 6.58
CA VAL A 176 3.10 -5.87 6.42
C VAL A 176 3.15 -4.71 7.42
N SER A 177 2.09 -3.91 7.54
CA SER A 177 2.06 -2.76 8.45
C SER A 177 2.27 -3.17 9.91
N MET A 178 1.64 -4.25 10.37
CA MET A 178 1.89 -4.80 11.71
C MET A 178 3.37 -5.18 11.91
N SER A 179 3.99 -5.79 10.91
CA SER A 179 5.37 -6.27 10.98
C SER A 179 6.42 -5.15 11.04
N TYR A 180 6.03 -3.93 10.67
CA TYR A 180 6.83 -2.70 10.79
C TYR A 180 6.41 -1.81 11.97
N GLY A 181 5.49 -2.28 12.83
CA GLY A 181 5.12 -1.59 14.07
C GLY A 181 3.76 -0.88 14.04
N GLY A 182 2.92 -1.15 13.05
CA GLY A 182 1.51 -0.75 13.05
C GLY A 182 0.78 -1.30 14.28
N VAL A 183 0.15 -0.41 15.05
CA VAL A 183 -0.55 -0.75 16.30
C VAL A 183 -1.79 0.10 16.48
N MET A 184 -2.79 -0.48 17.14
CA MET A 184 -3.98 0.24 17.58
C MET A 184 -3.67 1.20 18.73
N SER A 185 -4.60 2.10 18.99
CA SER A 185 -4.61 3.00 20.15
C SER A 185 -4.33 2.23 21.43
N GLY A 186 -3.41 2.79 22.24
CA GLY A 186 -2.90 2.14 23.44
C GLY A 186 -1.78 1.12 23.18
N GLY A 187 -1.29 0.97 21.94
CA GLY A 187 -0.17 0.09 21.59
C GLY A 187 -0.56 -1.37 21.45
N ARG A 188 -1.84 -1.65 21.17
CA ARG A 188 -2.39 -3.01 21.07
C ARG A 188 -2.24 -3.53 19.64
N THR A 189 -1.81 -4.77 19.49
CA THR A 189 -1.89 -5.51 18.22
C THR A 189 -3.29 -6.12 18.09
N PRO A 190 -3.94 -6.02 16.92
CA PRO A 190 -5.29 -6.58 16.72
C PRO A 190 -5.30 -8.11 16.63
N VAL A 191 -4.13 -8.72 16.44
CA VAL A 191 -3.94 -10.17 16.31
C VAL A 191 -3.42 -10.78 17.62
N LYS A 192 -4.08 -11.86 18.06
CA LYS A 192 -3.51 -12.80 19.03
C LYS A 192 -2.64 -13.81 18.28
N LEU A 193 -1.33 -13.75 18.48
CA LEU A 193 -0.38 -14.67 17.86
C LEU A 193 -0.43 -16.06 18.50
N GLU A 194 -0.29 -17.10 17.67
CA GLU A 194 -0.35 -18.50 18.07
C GLU A 194 0.91 -19.25 17.60
N ASN A 195 1.10 -20.50 18.03
CA ASN A 195 2.12 -21.43 17.51
C ASN A 195 3.57 -20.90 17.43
N GLY A 196 3.92 -19.92 18.27
CA GLY A 196 5.27 -19.35 18.34
C GLY A 196 5.58 -18.26 17.31
N TYR A 197 4.59 -17.83 16.52
CA TYR A 197 4.75 -16.72 15.58
C TYR A 197 4.87 -15.37 16.29
N THR A 198 5.48 -14.44 15.58
CA THR A 198 5.65 -13.03 15.96
C THR A 198 5.11 -12.14 14.85
N VAL A 199 4.76 -10.90 15.18
CA VAL A 199 4.36 -9.91 14.16
C VAL A 199 5.44 -9.70 13.08
N SER A 200 6.72 -9.94 13.41
CA SER A 200 7.81 -9.78 12.46
C SER A 200 7.82 -10.84 11.36
N ASP A 201 7.22 -12.01 11.60
CA ASP A 201 7.10 -13.06 10.59
C ASP A 201 6.21 -12.62 9.43
N PHE A 202 5.24 -11.72 9.69
CA PHE A 202 4.34 -11.17 8.67
C PHE A 202 5.03 -10.28 7.63
N ARG A 203 6.33 -9.98 7.76
CA ARG A 203 7.13 -9.38 6.67
C ARG A 203 7.16 -10.27 5.42
N ASP A 204 7.03 -11.57 5.60
CA ASP A 204 6.86 -12.55 4.51
C ASP A 204 5.36 -12.81 4.27
N PHE A 205 4.61 -11.74 4.01
CA PHE A 205 3.14 -11.78 3.94
C PHE A 205 2.60 -12.83 2.94
N LYS A 206 3.36 -13.13 1.87
CA LYS A 206 3.01 -14.14 0.84
C LYS A 206 2.92 -15.56 1.39
N ARG A 207 3.66 -15.85 2.46
CA ARG A 207 3.60 -17.13 3.18
C ARG A 207 2.26 -17.33 3.88
N PHE A 208 1.53 -16.25 4.17
CA PHE A 208 0.29 -16.32 4.92
C PHE A 208 -0.94 -16.30 4.02
N THR A 209 -2.00 -16.90 4.51
CA THR A 209 -3.35 -16.81 3.97
C THR A 209 -4.32 -16.58 5.13
N HIS A 210 -5.60 -16.44 4.84
CA HIS A 210 -6.61 -16.26 5.86
C HIS A 210 -7.79 -17.21 5.67
N LYS A 211 -8.52 -17.42 6.76
CA LYS A 211 -9.78 -18.13 6.77
C LYS A 211 -10.71 -17.45 7.78
N LEU A 212 -11.89 -17.07 7.32
CA LEU A 212 -12.96 -16.61 8.20
C LEU A 212 -13.71 -17.81 8.79
N GLU A 213 -13.92 -17.80 10.10
CA GLU A 213 -14.78 -18.74 10.81
C GLU A 213 -15.91 -17.98 11.49
N GLU A 214 -17.14 -18.23 11.06
CA GLU A 214 -18.33 -17.63 11.64
C GLU A 214 -18.92 -18.50 12.74
N THR A 215 -19.43 -17.84 13.77
CA THR A 215 -20.27 -18.43 14.82
C THR A 215 -21.63 -17.73 14.85
N LEU A 216 -22.57 -18.22 15.66
CA LEU A 216 -23.94 -17.68 15.72
C LEU A 216 -24.00 -16.17 16.06
N HIS A 217 -22.96 -15.62 16.70
CA HIS A 217 -22.93 -14.26 17.24
C HIS A 217 -21.61 -13.52 17.01
N ASP A 218 -20.64 -14.13 16.32
CA ASP A 218 -19.28 -13.61 16.23
C ASP A 218 -18.53 -14.20 15.03
N TRP A 219 -17.40 -13.60 14.67
CA TRP A 219 -16.50 -14.10 13.63
C TRP A 219 -15.05 -14.16 14.13
N TYR A 220 -14.26 -15.05 13.55
CA TYR A 220 -12.83 -15.18 13.81
C TYR A 220 -12.06 -15.18 12.49
N LEU A 221 -11.08 -14.29 12.36
CA LEU A 221 -10.16 -14.31 11.23
C LEU A 221 -8.90 -15.08 11.61
N HIS A 222 -8.73 -16.27 11.03
CA HIS A 222 -7.52 -17.07 11.20
C HIS A 222 -6.48 -16.66 10.15
N ILE A 223 -5.28 -16.30 10.59
CA ILE A 223 -4.09 -16.14 9.76
C ILE A 223 -3.37 -17.49 9.73
N ILE A 224 -3.20 -18.07 8.54
CA ILE A 224 -2.69 -19.43 8.35
C ILE A 224 -1.38 -19.39 7.56
N ASP A 225 -0.36 -20.08 8.06
CA ASP A 225 0.87 -20.32 7.30
C ASP A 225 0.62 -21.38 6.23
N ARG A 226 0.85 -21.02 4.97
CA ARG A 226 0.67 -21.92 3.81
C ARG A 226 1.64 -23.10 3.81
N GLU A 227 2.82 -22.97 4.41
CA GLU A 227 3.85 -24.01 4.37
C GLU A 227 3.51 -25.22 5.25
N ASN A 228 2.91 -24.99 6.41
CA ASN A 228 2.65 -26.03 7.42
C ASN A 228 1.18 -26.13 7.86
N GLY A 229 0.32 -25.20 7.43
CA GLY A 229 -1.11 -25.16 7.77
C GLY A 229 -1.41 -24.74 9.20
N LEU A 230 -0.43 -24.24 9.96
CA LEU A 230 -0.62 -23.78 11.33
C LEU A 230 -1.25 -22.39 11.36
N VAL A 231 -2.07 -22.14 12.37
CA VAL A 231 -2.60 -20.81 12.67
C VAL A 231 -1.48 -19.95 13.25
N ALA A 232 -1.11 -18.89 12.55
CA ALA A 232 -0.13 -17.91 13.00
C ALA A 232 -0.74 -16.85 13.92
N GLY A 233 -2.01 -16.53 13.71
CA GLY A 233 -2.74 -15.61 14.57
C GLY A 233 -4.24 -15.67 14.37
N ILE A 234 -4.97 -15.15 15.35
CA ILE A 234 -6.43 -15.05 15.36
C ILE A 234 -6.80 -13.61 15.71
N VAL A 235 -7.73 -13.05 14.95
CA VAL A 235 -8.45 -11.80 15.28
C VAL A 235 -9.75 -12.15 15.97
#